data_AF-A0A2D9P698-F1
#
_entry.id   AF-A0A2D9P698-F1
#
_cell.length_a   1.000
_cell.length_b   1.000
_cell.length_c   1.000
_cell.angle_alpha   90.00
_cell.angle_beta   90.00
_cell.angle_gamma   90.00
#
_symmetry.space_group_name_H-M   'P 1'
#
loop_
_entity.id
_entity.type
_entity.pdbx_description
1 polymer ?
#
loop_
_entity_poly.entity_id
_entity_poly.type
_entity_poly.pdbx_seq_one_letter_code
_entity_poly.pdbx_strand_id
1 'polypeptide(L)'
;MPVLNPPVQNQYLPEKEPPYSNLKNGNKPSYRTWKSKTQKNIEPIKNIVISTPEPVINDVENMQISNDVNPPKIVAQDNEKIKKKAHVKRTKKKYKYKLGKNDDTSKVGVFIKSNYNRGVIQDEIKKIQQTPINEIKDYLRKQSLIKIGSLAPNDVLRKMYEDCMLSGEIMNHSGENLVHNYLNE
;
A
#
# COMPACT_ATOMS: atom_id res chain seq x y z
N MET A 1 -32.36 -40.35 8.02
CA MET A 1 -31.86 -38.99 8.29
C MET A 1 -30.36 -39.10 8.52
N PRO A 2 -29.49 -38.50 7.71
CA PRO A 2 -28.05 -38.57 7.95
C PRO A 2 -27.67 -37.69 9.15
N VAL A 3 -26.80 -38.20 10.01
CA VAL A 3 -26.34 -37.53 11.23
C VAL A 3 -25.17 -36.62 10.86
N LEU A 4 -25.30 -35.32 11.14
CA LEU A 4 -24.24 -34.33 10.94
C LEU A 4 -23.20 -34.44 12.07
N ASN A 5 -21.95 -34.73 11.71
CA ASN A 5 -20.83 -34.65 12.65
C ASN A 5 -20.50 -33.18 12.96
N PRO A 6 -20.21 -32.82 14.22
CA PRO A 6 -19.83 -31.46 14.58
C PRO A 6 -18.42 -31.12 14.05
N PRO A 7 -18.13 -29.84 13.76
CA PRO A 7 -16.84 -29.43 13.21
C PRO A 7 -15.72 -29.63 14.23
N VAL A 8 -14.68 -30.36 13.82
CA VAL A 8 -13.44 -30.56 14.58
C VAL A 8 -12.73 -29.21 14.71
N GLN A 9 -12.66 -28.66 15.92
CA GLN A 9 -11.86 -27.48 16.22
C GLN A 9 -10.39 -27.90 16.29
N ASN A 10 -9.61 -27.55 15.27
CA ASN A 10 -8.14 -27.69 15.29
C ASN A 10 -7.55 -26.73 16.35
N GLN A 11 -7.22 -27.26 17.52
CA GLN A 11 -6.45 -26.53 18.53
C GLN A 11 -4.96 -26.65 18.20
N TYR A 12 -4.41 -25.63 17.55
CA TYR A 12 -2.95 -25.48 17.41
C TYR A 12 -2.37 -25.00 18.74
N LEU A 13 -1.73 -25.90 19.48
CA LEU A 13 -0.96 -25.59 20.70
C LEU A 13 0.52 -25.45 20.31
N PRO A 14 1.07 -24.23 20.20
CA PRO A 14 2.50 -24.07 20.00
C PRO A 14 3.27 -24.53 21.24
N GLU A 15 4.33 -25.31 21.06
CA GLU A 15 5.22 -25.81 22.14
C GLU A 15 5.84 -24.68 22.99
N LYS A 16 5.87 -23.44 22.46
CA LYS A 16 6.32 -22.24 23.18
C LYS A 16 5.40 -21.07 22.90
N GLU A 17 5.02 -20.34 23.95
CA GLU A 17 4.18 -19.16 23.80
C GLU A 17 4.87 -18.07 22.95
N PRO A 18 4.14 -17.41 22.04
CA PRO A 18 4.69 -16.32 21.26
C PRO A 18 5.14 -15.15 22.16
N PRO A 19 6.26 -14.49 21.83
CA PRO A 19 6.82 -13.39 22.64
C PRO A 19 6.08 -12.05 22.47
N TYR A 20 4.90 -12.04 21.83
CA TYR A 20 4.08 -10.85 21.57
C TYR A 20 2.60 -11.16 21.80
N SER A 21 1.77 -10.11 22.00
CA SER A 21 0.32 -10.22 22.18
C SER A 21 -0.44 -9.02 21.61
N ASN A 22 -1.72 -9.19 21.28
CA ASN A 22 -2.63 -8.11 20.88
C ASN A 22 -3.48 -7.55 22.03
N LEU A 23 -3.28 -8.05 23.27
CA LEU A 23 -4.03 -7.60 24.44
C LEU A 23 -3.62 -6.18 24.85
N LYS A 24 -4.62 -5.30 24.98
CA LYS A 24 -4.43 -3.93 25.48
C LYS A 24 -4.04 -3.98 26.96
N ASN A 25 -2.99 -3.24 27.33
CA ASN A 25 -2.36 -3.26 28.67
C ASN A 25 -1.79 -4.62 29.10
N GLY A 26 -1.53 -5.54 28.16
CA GLY A 26 -0.81 -6.77 28.45
C GLY A 26 0.69 -6.54 28.70
N ASN A 27 1.33 -7.46 29.42
CA ASN A 27 2.77 -7.44 29.67
C ASN A 27 3.62 -7.70 28.40
N LYS A 28 3.05 -8.35 27.39
CA LYS A 28 3.73 -8.66 26.13
C LYS A 28 3.52 -7.50 25.12
N PRO A 29 4.56 -7.07 24.38
CA PRO A 29 4.43 -6.03 23.36
C PRO A 29 3.56 -6.49 22.18
N SER A 30 2.99 -5.54 21.42
CA SER A 30 2.34 -5.86 20.15
C SER A 30 3.35 -6.40 19.13
N TYR A 31 2.89 -7.23 18.18
CA TYR A 31 3.74 -7.79 17.12
C TYR A 31 4.57 -6.73 16.41
N ARG A 32 3.97 -5.58 16.09
CA ARG A 32 4.65 -4.45 15.43
C ARG A 32 5.75 -3.87 16.31
N THR A 33 5.50 -3.73 17.60
CA THR A 33 6.46 -3.18 18.58
C THR A 33 7.60 -4.16 18.84
N TRP A 34 7.28 -5.45 19.03
CA TRP A 34 8.27 -6.53 19.17
C TRP A 34 9.19 -6.58 17.94
N LYS A 35 8.63 -6.67 16.74
CA LYS A 35 9.41 -6.76 15.49
C LYS A 35 10.34 -5.58 15.24
N SER A 36 10.00 -4.39 15.76
CA SER A 36 10.79 -3.16 15.54
C SER A 36 11.83 -2.88 16.63
N LYS A 37 11.60 -3.29 17.88
CA LYS A 37 12.45 -2.96 19.04
C LYS A 37 13.43 -4.07 19.45
N THR A 38 13.02 -5.34 19.49
CA THR A 38 13.82 -6.41 20.13
C THR A 38 14.81 -7.14 19.22
N GLN A 39 14.77 -6.95 17.90
CA GLN A 39 15.73 -7.58 16.98
C GLN A 39 17.08 -6.82 16.86
N LYS A 40 17.25 -5.69 17.55
CA LYS A 40 18.43 -4.83 17.41
C LYS A 40 19.33 -4.76 18.65
N ASN A 41 18.92 -5.35 19.77
CA ASN A 41 19.77 -5.46 20.95
C ASN A 41 19.80 -6.92 21.42
N ILE A 42 20.72 -7.70 20.85
CA ILE A 42 21.14 -8.97 21.45
C ILE A 42 22.42 -8.63 22.20
N GLU A 43 22.31 -8.39 23.50
CA GLU A 43 23.49 -8.40 24.36
C GLU A 43 24.01 -9.85 24.43
N PRO A 44 25.32 -10.09 24.32
CA PRO A 44 25.86 -11.43 24.47
C PRO A 44 25.54 -11.91 25.89
N ILE A 45 24.86 -13.05 25.98
CA ILE A 45 24.49 -13.69 27.25
C ILE A 45 25.77 -13.90 28.06
N LYS A 46 25.98 -13.08 29.10
CA LYS A 46 26.86 -13.45 30.20
C LYS A 46 26.08 -14.47 31.02
N ASN A 47 26.62 -15.68 31.14
CA ASN A 47 26.08 -16.75 31.97
C ASN A 47 25.88 -16.23 33.39
N ILE A 48 24.63 -15.90 33.76
CA ILE A 48 24.23 -15.66 35.13
C ILE A 48 23.79 -17.03 35.66
N VAL A 49 24.69 -17.65 36.43
CA VAL A 49 24.38 -18.77 37.31
C VAL A 49 23.45 -18.22 38.39
N ILE A 50 22.17 -18.55 38.31
CA ILE A 50 21.23 -18.27 39.40
C ILE A 50 21.29 -19.48 40.33
N SER A 51 22.00 -19.32 41.44
CA SER A 51 21.92 -20.19 42.60
C SER A 51 20.56 -19.98 43.28
N THR A 52 19.67 -20.96 43.19
CA THR A 52 18.51 -21.07 44.09
C THR A 52 18.90 -21.90 45.30
N PRO A 53 18.68 -21.41 46.54
CA PRO A 53 18.80 -22.23 47.74
C PRO A 53 17.51 -23.06 47.92
N GLU A 54 17.63 -24.38 47.95
CA GLU A 54 16.54 -25.28 48.37
C GLU A 54 16.56 -25.48 49.90
N PRO A 55 15.39 -25.58 50.54
CA PRO A 55 15.27 -25.94 51.95
C PRO A 55 15.42 -27.46 52.18
N VAL A 56 16.04 -27.78 53.31
CA VAL A 56 16.34 -29.11 53.87
C VAL A 56 15.07 -29.91 54.17
N ILE A 57 14.97 -31.15 53.67
CA ILE A 57 14.32 -32.29 54.36
C ILE A 57 15.10 -33.58 54.04
N ASN A 58 15.42 -34.33 55.10
CA ASN A 58 16.09 -35.62 55.10
C ASN A 58 15.26 -36.71 54.40
N ASP A 59 15.90 -37.67 53.75
CA ASP A 59 15.94 -39.06 54.22
C ASP A 59 16.78 -39.94 53.29
N VAL A 60 17.55 -40.83 53.92
CA VAL A 60 18.49 -41.78 53.34
C VAL A 60 17.72 -43.04 52.98
N GLU A 61 17.77 -43.49 51.72
CA GLU A 61 17.74 -44.94 51.43
C GLU A 61 18.25 -45.28 50.02
N ASN A 62 18.97 -46.40 49.97
CA ASN A 62 19.72 -46.98 48.86
C ASN A 62 18.81 -47.55 47.75
N MET A 63 19.25 -47.50 46.48
CA MET A 63 19.51 -48.69 45.63
C MET A 63 19.81 -48.33 44.16
N GLN A 64 21.10 -48.45 43.81
CA GLN A 64 21.64 -49.36 42.78
C GLN A 64 21.08 -49.41 41.32
N ILE A 65 22.04 -49.35 40.37
CA ILE A 65 22.09 -50.00 39.03
C ILE A 65 21.44 -49.16 37.89
N SER A 66 22.01 -48.90 36.70
CA SER A 66 23.18 -49.41 35.97
C SER A 66 23.60 -48.38 34.90
N ASN A 67 24.88 -48.41 34.55
CA ASN A 67 25.45 -47.82 33.34
C ASN A 67 24.87 -48.51 32.10
N ASP A 68 24.36 -47.75 31.12
CA ASP A 68 24.71 -47.87 29.70
C ASP A 68 24.02 -46.77 28.87
N VAL A 69 24.54 -46.57 27.66
CA VAL A 69 24.04 -45.76 26.54
C VAL A 69 24.66 -44.36 26.41
N ASN A 70 25.80 -44.38 25.70
CA ASN A 70 26.44 -43.31 24.94
C ASN A 70 25.64 -42.00 24.76
N PRO A 71 26.26 -40.82 25.01
CA PRO A 71 25.67 -39.56 24.56
C PRO A 71 25.59 -39.57 23.01
N PRO A 72 24.43 -39.27 22.41
CA PRO A 72 24.35 -39.14 20.97
C PRO A 72 25.25 -37.97 20.56
N LYS A 73 26.22 -38.25 19.67
CA LYS A 73 26.98 -37.23 18.94
C LYS A 73 25.96 -36.36 18.22
N ILE A 74 25.69 -35.17 18.73
CA ILE A 74 24.98 -34.12 18.01
C ILE A 74 25.90 -33.74 16.85
N VAL A 75 25.62 -34.34 15.70
CA VAL A 75 26.14 -33.93 14.41
C VAL A 75 25.77 -32.46 14.26
N ALA A 76 26.77 -31.60 14.24
CA ALA A 76 26.60 -30.17 14.00
C ALA A 76 26.05 -29.99 12.58
N GLN A 77 24.72 -30.04 12.47
CA GLN A 77 24.02 -29.72 11.24
C GLN A 77 23.94 -28.20 11.11
N ASP A 78 24.62 -27.76 10.06
CA ASP A 78 24.26 -26.64 9.21
C ASP A 78 24.34 -25.26 9.85
N ASN A 79 25.55 -24.69 9.70
CA ASN A 79 25.75 -23.25 9.62
C ASN A 79 24.89 -22.68 8.47
N GLU A 80 23.60 -22.43 8.72
CA GLU A 80 22.77 -21.61 7.86
C GLU A 80 23.43 -20.23 7.75
N LYS A 81 24.09 -19.98 6.61
CA LYS A 81 24.61 -18.66 6.25
C LYS A 81 23.45 -17.70 6.23
N ILE A 82 23.25 -16.96 7.33
CA ILE A 82 22.26 -15.89 7.47
C ILE A 82 22.45 -14.95 6.27
N LYS A 83 21.53 -15.01 5.30
CA LYS A 83 21.55 -14.15 4.11
C LYS A 83 21.41 -12.71 4.59
N LYS A 84 22.52 -11.97 4.62
CA LYS A 84 22.54 -10.55 5.00
C LYS A 84 21.54 -9.82 4.09
N LYS A 85 20.51 -9.21 4.68
CA LYS A 85 19.49 -8.46 3.92
C LYS A 85 20.19 -7.39 3.08
N ALA A 86 19.92 -7.38 1.77
CA ALA A 86 20.54 -6.44 0.84
C ALA A 86 20.28 -4.99 1.31
N HIS A 87 21.35 -4.23 1.50
CA HIS A 87 21.24 -2.82 1.88
C HIS A 87 20.83 -2.00 0.65
N VAL A 88 19.55 -1.64 0.56
CA VAL A 88 19.05 -0.78 -0.52
C VAL A 88 19.55 0.65 -0.29
N LYS A 89 20.53 1.07 -1.08
CA LYS A 89 21.03 2.45 -1.06
C LYS A 89 19.97 3.39 -1.64
N ARG A 90 19.52 4.36 -0.85
CA ARG A 90 18.53 5.36 -1.29
C ARG A 90 19.18 6.34 -2.28
N THR A 91 18.87 6.23 -3.56
CA THR A 91 19.30 7.19 -4.58
C THR A 91 18.40 8.43 -4.58
N LYS A 92 18.98 9.64 -4.50
CA LYS A 92 18.24 10.91 -4.62
C LYS A 92 18.34 11.41 -6.07
N LYS A 93 17.21 11.63 -6.75
CA LYS A 93 17.15 12.28 -8.06
C LYS A 93 16.65 13.71 -7.90
N LYS A 94 17.29 14.67 -8.57
CA LYS A 94 16.85 16.07 -8.67
C LYS A 94 16.27 16.30 -10.06
N TYR A 95 15.08 16.87 -10.13
CA TYR A 95 14.44 17.26 -11.39
C TYR A 95 14.56 18.78 -11.58
N LYS A 96 14.94 19.22 -12.78
CA LYS A 96 14.93 20.63 -13.18
C LYS A 96 13.74 20.83 -14.12
N TYR A 97 12.88 21.80 -13.81
CA TYR A 97 11.72 22.14 -14.63
C TYR A 97 12.00 23.43 -15.41
N LYS A 98 11.77 23.43 -16.72
CA LYS A 98 11.79 24.65 -17.53
C LYS A 98 10.45 25.39 -17.31
N LEU A 99 10.53 26.67 -16.98
CA LEU A 99 9.37 27.55 -16.76
C LEU A 99 9.27 28.58 -17.90
N GLY A 100 8.12 29.24 -18.02
CA GLY A 100 7.85 30.20 -19.09
C GLY A 100 7.44 29.54 -20.40
N LYS A 101 7.37 30.35 -21.46
CA LYS A 101 7.06 29.87 -22.81
C LYS A 101 8.24 29.08 -23.37
N ASN A 102 7.94 27.92 -23.94
CA ASN A 102 8.88 27.12 -24.69
C ASN A 102 8.59 27.29 -26.18
N ASP A 103 9.54 27.85 -26.92
CA ASP A 103 9.36 28.16 -28.34
C ASP A 103 9.31 26.89 -29.21
N ASP A 104 9.97 25.80 -28.79
CA ASP A 104 10.01 24.55 -29.57
C ASP A 104 8.67 23.79 -29.55
N THR A 105 7.93 23.89 -28.44
CA THR A 105 6.71 23.10 -28.21
C THR A 105 5.45 23.96 -28.09
N SER A 106 5.59 25.29 -28.14
CA SER A 106 4.53 26.26 -27.87
C SER A 106 3.80 26.06 -26.53
N LYS A 107 4.44 25.38 -25.58
CA LYS A 107 3.89 25.13 -24.23
C LYS A 107 4.40 26.16 -23.24
N VAL A 108 3.58 26.49 -22.25
CA VAL A 108 3.97 27.39 -21.17
C VAL A 108 4.08 26.61 -19.86
N GLY A 109 5.27 26.63 -19.24
CA GLY A 109 5.52 26.03 -17.94
C GLY A 109 5.25 27.03 -16.81
N VAL A 110 4.25 26.78 -15.98
CA VAL A 110 3.90 27.66 -14.85
C VAL A 110 4.26 26.98 -13.53
N PHE A 111 5.00 27.68 -12.66
CA PHE A 111 5.31 27.19 -11.32
C PHE A 111 4.25 27.67 -10.31
N ILE A 112 3.46 26.72 -9.81
CA ILE A 112 2.48 26.97 -8.75
C ILE A 112 3.12 26.57 -7.43
N LYS A 113 3.50 27.54 -6.59
CA LYS A 113 4.26 27.29 -5.34
C LYS A 113 3.49 26.45 -4.31
N SER A 114 2.19 26.70 -4.14
CA SER A 114 1.38 26.10 -3.07
C SER A 114 0.95 24.66 -3.39
N ASN A 115 1.20 23.73 -2.46
CA ASN A 115 0.66 22.36 -2.53
C ASN A 115 -0.87 22.34 -2.52
N TYR A 116 -1.47 23.23 -1.73
CA TYR A 116 -2.93 23.33 -1.62
C TYR A 116 -3.54 23.70 -2.97
N ASN A 117 -3.08 24.78 -3.61
CA ASN A 117 -3.60 25.21 -4.92
C ASN A 117 -3.39 24.13 -6.00
N ARG A 118 -2.25 23.43 -5.99
CA ARG A 118 -2.02 22.30 -6.91
C ARG A 118 -3.03 21.17 -6.69
N GLY A 119 -3.37 20.86 -5.44
CA GLY A 119 -4.40 19.88 -5.11
C GLY A 119 -5.77 20.30 -5.61
N VAL A 120 -6.18 21.55 -5.33
CA VAL A 120 -7.45 22.12 -5.80
C VAL A 120 -7.58 22.04 -7.33
N ILE A 121 -6.56 22.46 -8.07
CA ILE A 121 -6.54 22.40 -9.54
C ILE A 121 -6.65 20.95 -10.04
N GLN A 122 -5.93 20.01 -9.42
CA GLN A 122 -6.02 18.60 -9.80
C GLN A 122 -7.42 18.02 -9.54
N ASP A 123 -8.05 18.41 -8.44
CA ASP A 123 -9.38 17.93 -8.09
C ASP A 123 -10.45 18.56 -9.00
N GLU A 124 -10.31 19.82 -9.40
CA GLU A 124 -11.14 20.46 -10.43
C GLU A 124 -11.01 19.75 -11.80
N ILE A 125 -9.79 19.44 -12.24
CA ILE A 125 -9.56 18.67 -13.48
C ILE A 125 -10.26 17.30 -13.38
N LYS A 126 -10.13 16.59 -12.26
CA LYS A 126 -10.81 15.31 -12.06
C LYS A 126 -12.33 15.46 -12.09
N LYS A 127 -12.89 16.52 -11.51
CA LYS A 127 -14.34 16.80 -11.56
C LYS A 127 -14.80 16.95 -13.01
N ILE A 128 -14.08 17.71 -13.82
CA ILE A 128 -14.37 17.88 -15.26
C ILE A 128 -14.35 16.53 -15.98
N GLN A 129 -13.34 15.68 -15.72
CA GLN A 129 -13.21 14.36 -16.33
C GLN A 129 -14.32 13.38 -15.93
N GLN A 130 -14.86 13.50 -14.71
CA GLN A 130 -15.90 12.62 -14.17
C GLN A 130 -17.31 12.96 -14.65
N THR A 131 -17.50 14.06 -15.37
CA THR A 131 -18.81 14.45 -15.91
C THR A 131 -19.44 13.31 -16.74
N PRO A 132 -20.75 13.06 -16.59
CA PRO A 132 -21.43 12.02 -17.34
C PRO A 132 -21.45 12.36 -18.83
N ILE A 133 -21.40 11.32 -19.67
CA ILE A 133 -21.24 11.50 -21.12
C ILE A 133 -22.42 12.25 -21.76
N ASN A 134 -23.61 12.17 -21.16
CA ASN A 134 -24.80 12.86 -21.67
C ASN A 134 -24.64 14.38 -21.55
N GLU A 135 -24.25 14.88 -20.37
CA GLU A 135 -23.96 16.30 -20.14
C GLU A 135 -22.84 16.82 -21.05
N ILE A 136 -21.80 16.01 -21.25
CA ILE A 136 -20.71 16.34 -22.19
C ILE A 136 -21.25 16.52 -23.61
N LYS A 137 -22.07 15.59 -24.10
CA LYS A 137 -22.66 15.68 -25.43
C LYS A 137 -23.57 16.90 -25.56
N ASP A 138 -24.36 17.20 -24.53
CA ASP A 138 -25.29 18.33 -24.53
C ASP A 138 -24.52 19.65 -24.57
N TYR A 139 -23.47 19.78 -23.77
CA TYR A 139 -22.57 20.92 -23.79
C TYR A 139 -21.90 21.11 -25.16
N LEU A 140 -21.32 20.05 -25.74
CA LEU A 140 -20.63 20.13 -27.02
C LEU A 140 -21.57 20.47 -28.19
N ARG A 141 -22.85 20.04 -28.13
CA ARG A 141 -23.88 20.44 -29.11
C ARG A 141 -24.25 21.92 -28.95
N LYS A 142 -24.44 22.38 -27.71
CA LYS A 142 -24.70 23.79 -27.40
C LYS A 142 -23.60 24.72 -27.90
N GLN A 143 -22.33 24.29 -27.77
CA GLN A 143 -21.18 25.03 -28.29
C GLN A 143 -20.92 24.84 -29.79
N SER A 144 -21.82 24.14 -30.50
CA SER A 144 -21.71 23.82 -31.95
C SER A 144 -20.40 23.13 -32.35
N LEU A 145 -19.72 22.48 -31.39
CA LEU A 145 -18.46 21.75 -31.61
C LEU A 145 -18.73 20.38 -32.24
N ILE A 146 -19.89 19.79 -31.97
CA ILE A 146 -20.34 18.55 -32.61
C ILE A 146 -21.72 18.71 -33.22
N LYS A 147 -21.99 17.91 -34.25
CA LYS A 147 -23.32 17.74 -34.83
C LYS A 147 -24.16 16.76 -34.00
N ILE A 148 -25.47 16.96 -33.96
CA ILE A 148 -26.40 15.97 -33.44
C ILE A 148 -26.39 14.71 -34.32
N GLY A 149 -26.38 13.54 -33.67
CA GLY A 149 -26.15 12.24 -34.34
C GLY A 149 -24.69 11.86 -34.59
N SER A 150 -23.71 12.64 -34.12
CA SER A 150 -22.29 12.29 -34.26
C SER A 150 -21.95 10.94 -33.62
N LEU A 151 -21.26 10.07 -34.38
CA LEU A 151 -20.77 8.76 -33.95
C LEU A 151 -19.37 8.85 -33.30
N ALA A 152 -18.96 10.03 -32.84
CA ALA A 152 -17.65 10.22 -32.22
C ALA A 152 -17.48 9.31 -30.98
N PRO A 153 -16.32 8.65 -30.82
CA PRO A 153 -16.04 7.85 -29.64
C PRO A 153 -16.11 8.66 -28.35
N ASN A 154 -16.53 8.01 -27.25
CA ASN A 154 -16.67 8.67 -25.95
C ASN A 154 -15.36 9.28 -25.45
N ASP A 155 -14.21 8.65 -25.74
CA ASP A 155 -12.90 9.15 -25.32
C ASP A 155 -12.55 10.48 -26.00
N VAL A 156 -12.92 10.62 -27.28
CA VAL A 156 -12.72 11.87 -28.05
C VAL A 156 -13.62 12.97 -27.49
N LEU A 157 -14.90 12.66 -27.23
CA LEU A 157 -15.85 13.63 -26.66
C LEU A 157 -15.41 14.12 -25.28
N ARG A 158 -14.97 13.21 -24.41
CA ARG A 158 -14.43 13.56 -23.09
C ARG A 158 -13.20 14.45 -23.21
N LYS A 159 -12.26 14.10 -24.10
CA LYS A 159 -11.05 14.89 -24.29
C LYS A 159 -11.35 16.29 -24.83
N MET A 160 -12.24 16.38 -25.81
CA MET A 160 -12.63 17.65 -26.40
C MET A 160 -13.36 18.56 -25.39
N TYR A 161 -14.20 17.98 -24.53
CA TYR A 161 -14.84 18.71 -23.44
C TYR A 161 -13.84 19.23 -22.41
N GLU A 162 -12.90 18.39 -21.98
CA GLU A 162 -11.80 18.79 -21.09
C GLU A 162 -11.02 19.96 -21.68
N ASP A 163 -10.57 19.84 -22.93
CA ASP A 163 -9.77 20.88 -23.58
C ASP A 163 -10.57 22.18 -23.77
N CYS A 164 -11.87 22.09 -24.10
CA CYS A 164 -12.75 23.25 -24.24
C CYS A 164 -12.94 23.99 -22.91
N MET A 165 -13.22 23.27 -21.82
CA MET A 165 -13.43 23.86 -20.51
C MET A 165 -12.15 24.51 -19.97
N LEU A 166 -11.00 23.85 -20.17
CA LEU A 166 -9.70 24.37 -19.73
C LEU A 166 -9.20 25.55 -20.57
N SER A 167 -9.64 25.66 -21.83
CA SER A 167 -9.26 26.75 -22.73
C SER A 167 -10.13 28.00 -22.59
N GLY A 168 -11.12 27.99 -21.68
CA GLY A 168 -11.97 29.15 -21.41
C GLY A 168 -13.21 29.24 -22.31
N GLU A 169 -13.97 28.14 -22.43
CA GLU A 169 -15.26 28.07 -23.13
C GLU A 169 -15.19 28.44 -24.62
N ILE A 170 -14.78 27.46 -25.43
CA ILE A 170 -14.66 27.62 -26.87
C ILE A 170 -16.03 27.39 -27.53
N MET A 171 -16.45 28.35 -28.38
CA MET A 171 -17.65 28.24 -29.20
C MET A 171 -17.31 28.18 -30.68
N ASN A 172 -17.97 27.29 -31.42
CA ASN A 172 -17.89 27.27 -32.87
C ASN A 172 -18.94 28.19 -33.48
N HIS A 173 -18.51 29.17 -34.27
CA HIS A 173 -19.39 30.15 -34.92
C HIS A 173 -19.80 29.73 -36.35
N SER A 174 -19.42 28.53 -36.80
CA SER A 174 -19.83 28.01 -38.10
C SER A 174 -21.33 27.74 -38.15
N GLY A 175 -22.01 28.41 -39.09
CA GLY A 175 -23.46 28.31 -39.27
C GLY A 175 -23.95 26.91 -39.64
N GLU A 176 -23.13 26.08 -40.29
CA GLU A 176 -23.54 24.74 -40.74
C GLU A 176 -23.88 23.82 -39.56
N ASN A 177 -23.02 23.77 -38.55
CA ASN A 177 -23.23 22.94 -37.36
C ASN A 177 -24.39 23.48 -36.52
N LEU A 178 -24.49 24.80 -36.41
CA LEU A 178 -25.56 25.47 -35.67
C LEU A 178 -26.93 25.16 -36.28
N VAL A 179 -27.07 25.33 -37.60
CA VAL A 179 -28.31 25.04 -38.33
C VAL A 179 -28.64 23.54 -38.27
N HIS A 180 -27.66 22.66 -38.49
CA HIS A 180 -27.87 21.22 -38.39
C HIS A 180 -28.35 20.80 -37.00
N ASN A 181 -27.76 21.38 -35.93
CA ASN A 181 -28.18 21.09 -34.57
C ASN A 181 -29.58 21.61 -34.30
N TYR A 182 -29.88 22.86 -34.67
CA TYR A 182 -31.19 23.48 -34.47
C TYR A 182 -32.33 22.74 -35.19
N LEU A 183 -32.10 22.30 -36.43
CA LEU A 183 -33.13 21.62 -37.23
C LEU A 183 -33.44 20.19 -36.78
N ASN A 184 -32.52 19.55 -36.05
CA ASN A 184 -32.60 18.14 -35.67
C ASN A 184 -32.66 17.94 -34.14
N GLU A 185 -32.79 19.02 -33.38
CA GLU A 185 -33.04 19.04 -31.94
C GLU A 185 -34.53 18.76 -31.64
#